data_AF-A0A2V8LL41-F1
#
_entry.id   AF-A0A2V8LL41-F1
#
_cell.length_a   1.000
_cell.length_b   1.000
_cell.length_c   1.000
_cell.angle_alpha   90.00
_cell.angle_beta   90.00
_cell.angle_gamma   90.00
#
_symmetry.space_group_name_H-M   'P 1'
#
loop_
_entity.id
_entity.type
_entity.pdbx_description
1 polymer ?
#
loop_
_entity_poly.entity_id
_entity_poly.type
_entity_poly.pdbx_seq_one_letter_code
_entity_poly.pdbx_strand_id
1 'polypeptide(L)'
;MKKSCSSINRLAIVAAMLTCFLVPAATRAQSITRLSQSANHVNENEKAISALKRLQDQVIVYRSFGEFEENGRLARVPLQTFEMELRDVTLELQPIISVMPPSKLRNEIVNTLASYRDGLFWWRKIDQPHVVHVSALRYEEQNHTASDSAFLSNVPYTVAIHWRQAQAYLIEAERLLAN
;
A
#
# COMPACT_ATOMS: atom_id res chain seq x y z
N MET A 1 72.16 55.19 1.33
CA MET A 1 71.38 54.36 0.38
C MET A 1 71.50 52.90 0.79
N LYS A 2 70.40 52.29 1.24
CA LYS A 2 70.31 50.86 1.61
C LYS A 2 70.02 50.04 0.36
N LYS A 3 70.72 48.92 0.15
CA LYS A 3 70.30 47.87 -0.79
C LYS A 3 70.01 46.57 -0.03
N SER A 4 68.79 46.12 -0.26
CA SER A 4 68.18 44.85 0.14
C SER A 4 68.76 43.70 -0.71
N CYS A 5 68.87 42.50 -0.13
CA CYS A 5 68.55 41.29 -0.89
C CYS A 5 68.01 40.19 0.04
N SER A 6 66.73 39.92 -0.20
CA SER A 6 65.87 38.89 0.36
C SER A 6 66.42 37.47 0.16
N SER A 7 66.63 36.76 1.26
CA SER A 7 66.74 35.30 1.28
C SER A 7 65.53 34.71 2.00
N ILE A 8 64.48 34.33 1.29
CA ILE A 8 63.48 33.31 1.67
C ILE A 8 62.68 33.08 0.40
N ASN A 9 62.91 31.96 -0.30
CA ASN A 9 61.96 31.32 -1.24
C ASN A 9 62.61 30.14 -1.96
N ARG A 10 63.00 29.08 -1.24
CA ARG A 10 63.32 27.79 -1.87
C ARG A 10 62.88 26.54 -1.07
N LEU A 11 62.11 26.70 0.00
CA LEU A 11 61.76 25.60 0.92
C LEU A 11 60.25 25.34 1.06
N ALA A 12 59.45 25.78 0.08
CA ALA A 12 57.99 25.60 0.08
C ALA A 12 57.44 24.83 -1.13
N ILE A 13 58.29 24.09 -1.89
CA ILE A 13 57.87 23.47 -3.16
C ILE A 13 57.90 21.91 -3.13
N VAL A 14 58.30 21.27 -2.04
CA VAL A 14 58.38 19.78 -1.99
C VAL A 14 57.22 19.12 -1.21
N ALA A 15 56.36 19.87 -0.51
CA ALA A 15 55.27 19.30 0.29
C ALA A 15 53.93 19.11 -0.44
N ALA A 16 53.85 19.37 -1.76
CA ALA A 16 52.58 19.39 -2.50
C ALA A 16 52.39 18.26 -3.53
N MET A 17 53.21 17.21 -3.51
CA MET A 17 53.13 16.10 -4.48
C MET A 17 53.09 14.70 -3.85
N LEU A 18 52.44 14.54 -2.69
CA LEU A 18 52.21 13.20 -2.12
C LEU A 18 50.91 13.07 -1.29
N THR A 19 49.82 13.70 -1.73
CA THR A 19 48.51 13.58 -1.06
C THR A 19 47.35 13.18 -1.99
N CYS A 20 47.61 12.83 -3.25
CA CYS A 20 46.54 12.48 -4.22
C CYS A 20 46.19 10.99 -4.30
N PHE A 21 46.52 10.15 -3.32
CA PHE A 21 46.11 8.73 -3.31
C PHE A 21 45.54 8.24 -1.96
N LEU A 22 44.84 9.12 -1.25
CA LEU A 22 43.90 8.69 -0.21
C LEU A 22 42.48 8.97 -0.70
N VAL A 23 42.01 8.12 -1.62
CA VAL A 23 40.57 7.97 -1.87
C VAL A 23 39.96 7.53 -0.53
N PRO A 24 39.06 8.32 0.08
CA PRO A 24 38.49 7.94 1.37
C PRO A 24 37.67 6.66 1.16
N ALA A 25 38.02 5.57 1.87
CA ALA A 25 37.22 4.34 1.87
C ALA A 25 35.74 4.57 2.25
N ALA A 26 35.44 5.71 2.88
CA ALA A 26 34.10 6.18 3.19
C ALA A 26 33.19 6.37 1.97
N THR A 27 33.71 6.77 0.80
CA THR A 27 32.86 6.98 -0.39
C THR A 27 32.44 5.68 -1.06
N ARG A 28 33.28 4.63 -1.01
CA ARG A 28 32.93 3.28 -1.49
C ARG A 28 31.89 2.61 -0.59
N ALA A 29 32.02 2.77 0.74
CA ALA A 29 31.05 2.23 1.69
C ALA A 29 29.65 2.85 1.49
N GLN A 30 29.55 4.18 1.32
CA GLN A 30 28.28 4.86 1.08
C GLN A 30 27.59 4.44 -0.22
N SER A 31 28.36 4.16 -1.28
CA SER A 31 27.81 3.68 -2.55
C SER A 31 27.22 2.27 -2.43
N ILE A 32 27.90 1.37 -1.72
CA ILE A 32 27.43 0.01 -1.47
C ILE A 32 26.19 0.01 -0.57
N THR A 33 26.17 0.80 0.50
CA THR A 33 24.99 0.90 1.39
C THR A 33 23.78 1.44 0.63
N ARG A 34 23.93 2.48 -0.21
CA ARG A 34 22.83 3.04 -1.02
C ARG A 34 22.30 2.05 -2.05
N LEU A 35 23.17 1.30 -2.72
CA LEU A 35 22.76 0.27 -3.68
C LEU A 35 22.02 -0.88 -2.98
N SER A 36 22.51 -1.34 -1.83
CA SER A 36 21.83 -2.39 -1.04
C SER A 36 20.47 -1.94 -0.53
N GLN A 37 20.36 -0.69 -0.09
CA GLN A 37 19.11 -0.12 0.41
C GLN A 37 18.10 0.05 -0.72
N SER A 38 18.53 0.55 -1.88
CA SER A 38 17.68 0.66 -3.08
C SER A 38 17.17 -0.71 -3.53
N ALA A 39 18.04 -1.71 -3.63
CA ALA A 39 17.66 -3.07 -4.01
C ALA A 39 16.68 -3.72 -3.01
N ASN A 40 16.89 -3.49 -1.70
CA ASN A 40 15.98 -3.97 -0.67
C ASN A 40 14.61 -3.30 -0.76
N HIS A 41 14.54 -1.98 -1.00
CA HIS A 41 13.26 -1.27 -1.17
C HIS A 41 12.49 -1.74 -2.41
N VAL A 42 13.16 -1.97 -3.54
CA VAL A 42 12.50 -2.51 -4.75
C VAL A 42 11.86 -3.87 -4.46
N ASN A 43 12.60 -4.76 -3.79
CA ASN A 43 12.10 -6.09 -3.41
C ASN A 43 10.89 -6.00 -2.45
N GLU A 44 10.93 -5.11 -1.46
CA GLU A 44 9.79 -4.92 -0.55
C GLU A 44 8.56 -4.34 -1.23
N ASN A 45 8.74 -3.42 -2.18
CA ASN A 45 7.65 -2.86 -2.96
C ASN A 45 6.98 -3.93 -3.84
N GLU A 46 7.78 -4.77 -4.50
CA GLU A 46 7.29 -5.92 -5.29
C GLU A 46 6.50 -6.90 -4.42
N LYS A 47 6.98 -7.18 -3.21
CA LYS A 47 6.28 -8.03 -2.22
C LYS A 47 4.95 -7.42 -1.81
N ALA A 48 4.92 -6.13 -1.47
CA ALA A 48 3.70 -5.44 -1.07
C ALA A 48 2.63 -5.49 -2.18
N ILE A 49 3.03 -5.21 -3.43
CA ILE A 49 2.12 -5.29 -4.58
C ILE A 49 1.63 -6.73 -4.79
N SER A 50 2.53 -7.71 -4.74
CA SER A 50 2.18 -9.12 -4.92
C SER A 50 1.16 -9.60 -3.87
N ALA A 51 1.33 -9.20 -2.62
CA ALA A 51 0.39 -9.54 -1.56
C ALA A 51 -0.99 -8.88 -1.75
N LEU A 52 -1.04 -7.64 -2.23
CA LEU A 52 -2.32 -7.00 -2.58
C LEU A 52 -3.03 -7.66 -3.76
N LYS A 53 -2.28 -8.16 -4.75
CA LYS A 53 -2.85 -8.92 -5.88
C LYS A 53 -3.53 -10.21 -5.43
N ARG A 54 -3.03 -10.87 -4.39
CA ARG A 54 -3.71 -12.04 -3.80
C ARG A 54 -5.13 -11.71 -3.33
N LEU A 55 -5.35 -10.52 -2.77
CA LEU A 55 -6.69 -10.04 -2.41
C LEU A 55 -7.54 -9.72 -3.64
N GLN A 56 -6.93 -9.14 -4.68
CA GLN A 56 -7.62 -8.85 -5.94
C GLN A 56 -8.19 -10.11 -6.58
N ASP A 57 -7.41 -11.19 -6.60
CA ASP A 57 -7.83 -12.47 -7.16
C ASP A 57 -9.04 -13.07 -6.43
N GLN A 58 -9.27 -12.68 -5.18
CA GLN A 58 -10.38 -13.16 -4.37
C GLN A 58 -11.68 -12.39 -4.57
N VAL A 59 -11.63 -11.15 -5.10
CA VAL A 59 -12.81 -10.25 -5.19
C VAL A 59 -13.28 -10.06 -6.63
N ILE A 60 -14.59 -9.87 -6.83
CA ILE A 60 -15.11 -9.62 -8.18
C ILE A 60 -15.19 -8.11 -8.41
N VAL A 61 -14.41 -7.63 -9.38
CA VAL A 61 -14.42 -6.22 -9.79
C VAL A 61 -15.24 -6.09 -11.06
N TYR A 62 -16.44 -5.53 -10.93
CA TYR A 62 -17.34 -5.28 -12.05
C TYR A 62 -17.00 -3.98 -12.77
N ARG A 63 -17.21 -3.96 -14.08
CA ARG A 63 -17.01 -2.77 -14.93
C ARG A 63 -18.15 -1.77 -14.74
N SER A 64 -19.36 -2.27 -14.47
CA SER A 64 -20.56 -1.47 -14.25
C SER A 64 -21.41 -2.04 -13.11
N PHE A 65 -22.36 -1.26 -12.61
CA PHE A 65 -23.33 -1.77 -11.65
C PHE A 65 -24.36 -2.72 -12.28
N GLY A 66 -24.67 -2.57 -13.57
CA GLY A 66 -25.52 -3.54 -14.27
C GLY A 66 -24.90 -4.94 -14.33
N GLU A 67 -23.59 -5.02 -14.59
CA GLU A 67 -22.85 -6.30 -14.57
C GLU A 67 -22.87 -6.94 -13.16
N PHE A 68 -22.82 -6.11 -12.12
CA PHE A 68 -22.94 -6.55 -10.74
C PHE A 68 -24.34 -7.08 -10.44
N GLU A 69 -25.40 -6.39 -10.86
CA GLU A 69 -26.79 -6.80 -10.65
C GLU A 69 -27.12 -8.14 -11.31
N GLU A 70 -26.54 -8.41 -12.49
CA GLU A 70 -26.72 -9.68 -13.21
C GLU A 70 -26.09 -10.88 -12.47
N ASN A 71 -24.97 -10.67 -11.77
CA ASN A 71 -24.22 -11.75 -11.11
C ASN A 71 -24.51 -11.86 -9.61
N GLY A 72 -24.80 -10.74 -8.95
CA GLY A 72 -25.12 -10.64 -7.51
C GLY A 72 -23.98 -11.04 -6.55
N ARG A 73 -22.81 -11.45 -7.07
CA ARG A 73 -21.70 -11.97 -6.26
C ARG A 73 -20.66 -10.89 -5.99
N LEU A 74 -20.14 -10.88 -4.78
CA LEU A 74 -19.18 -9.89 -4.31
C LEU A 74 -17.72 -10.37 -4.45
N ALA A 75 -17.53 -11.67 -4.31
CA ALA A 75 -16.23 -12.31 -4.30
C ALA A 75 -16.27 -13.73 -4.86
N ARG A 76 -15.07 -14.22 -5.19
CA ARG A 76 -14.83 -15.60 -5.61
C ARG A 76 -14.75 -16.56 -4.43
N VAL A 77 -14.47 -16.05 -3.24
CA VAL A 77 -14.33 -16.80 -1.98
C VAL A 77 -15.40 -16.39 -0.96
N PRO A 78 -15.68 -17.23 0.06
CA PRO A 78 -16.53 -16.85 1.18
C PRO A 78 -15.97 -15.66 1.98
N LEU A 79 -16.85 -14.93 2.70
CA LEU A 79 -16.47 -13.78 3.52
C LEU A 79 -15.35 -14.12 4.51
N GLN A 80 -15.47 -15.25 5.20
CA GLN A 80 -14.52 -15.67 6.25
C GLN A 80 -13.13 -15.94 5.67
N THR A 81 -13.06 -16.47 4.44
CA THR A 81 -11.80 -16.69 3.73
C THR A 81 -11.15 -15.36 3.35
N PHE A 82 -11.92 -14.42 2.80
CA PHE A 82 -11.40 -13.10 2.46
C PHE A 82 -10.94 -12.32 3.70
N GLU A 83 -11.69 -12.41 4.80
CA GLU A 83 -11.34 -11.79 6.08
C GLU A 83 -9.99 -12.28 6.63
N MET A 84 -9.77 -13.60 6.58
CA MET A 84 -8.51 -14.20 6.99
C MET A 84 -7.36 -13.73 6.10
N GLU A 85 -7.50 -13.78 4.77
CA GLU A 85 -6.45 -13.31 3.86
C GLU A 85 -6.16 -11.82 4.06
N LEU A 86 -7.19 -10.98 4.21
CA LEU A 86 -7.00 -9.54 4.40
C LEU A 86 -6.23 -9.22 5.69
N ARG A 87 -6.46 -10.01 6.75
CA ARG A 87 -5.69 -9.92 8.00
C ARG A 87 -4.24 -10.31 7.77
N ASP A 88 -3.98 -11.40 7.07
CA ASP A 88 -2.62 -11.90 6.83
C ASP A 88 -1.83 -10.92 5.94
N VAL A 89 -2.43 -10.45 4.85
CA VAL A 89 -1.85 -9.39 4.00
C VAL A 89 -1.62 -8.11 4.78
N THR A 90 -2.53 -7.72 5.67
CA THR A 90 -2.33 -6.56 6.56
C THR A 90 -1.08 -6.72 7.42
N LEU A 91 -0.88 -7.89 8.03
CA LEU A 91 0.27 -8.17 8.89
C LEU A 91 1.57 -8.20 8.07
N GLU A 92 1.53 -8.74 6.85
CA GLU A 92 2.67 -8.76 5.92
C GLU A 92 3.08 -7.35 5.48
N LEU A 93 2.10 -6.49 5.16
CA LEU A 93 2.35 -5.14 4.64
C LEU A 93 2.75 -4.13 5.70
N GLN A 94 2.30 -4.31 6.95
CA GLN A 94 2.56 -3.36 8.03
C GLN A 94 4.05 -3.02 8.22
N PRO A 95 4.98 -3.99 8.32
CA PRO A 95 6.40 -3.67 8.43
C PRO A 95 6.94 -2.96 7.19
N ILE A 96 6.54 -3.37 5.99
CA ILE A 96 6.97 -2.74 4.73
C ILE A 96 6.56 -1.26 4.68
N ILE A 97 5.26 -0.99 4.88
CA ILE A 97 4.71 0.38 4.82
C ILE A 97 5.34 1.29 5.89
N SER A 98 5.74 0.72 7.04
CA SER A 98 6.34 1.48 8.15
C SER A 98 7.72 2.06 7.82
N VAL A 99 8.48 1.39 6.94
CA VAL A 99 9.83 1.81 6.53
C VAL A 99 9.85 2.45 5.14
N MET A 100 8.75 2.42 4.40
CA MET A 100 8.62 3.10 3.12
C MET A 100 8.69 4.62 3.29
N PRO A 101 9.51 5.33 2.48
CA PRO A 101 9.51 6.78 2.47
C PRO A 101 8.15 7.31 1.98
N PRO A 102 7.71 8.49 2.46
CA PRO A 102 6.53 9.17 1.92
C PRO A 102 6.68 9.37 0.42
N SER A 103 5.81 8.72 -0.35
CA SER A 103 5.87 8.69 -1.82
C SER A 103 4.49 8.39 -2.39
N LYS A 104 4.30 8.67 -3.68
CA LYS A 104 3.05 8.31 -4.36
C LYS A 104 2.80 6.80 -4.29
N LEU A 105 3.82 5.97 -4.54
CA LEU A 105 3.73 4.52 -4.45
C LEU A 105 3.25 4.04 -3.07
N ARG A 106 3.82 4.60 -1.99
CA ARG A 106 3.38 4.30 -0.62
C ARG A 106 1.90 4.63 -0.43
N ASN A 107 1.45 5.78 -0.92
CA ASN A 107 0.06 6.20 -0.79
C ASN A 107 -0.88 5.25 -1.55
N GLU A 108 -0.53 4.83 -2.76
CA GLU A 108 -1.35 3.88 -3.52
C GLU A 108 -1.45 2.52 -2.81
N ILE A 109 -0.35 1.97 -2.29
CA ILE A 109 -0.36 0.72 -1.50
C ILE A 109 -1.26 0.84 -0.27
N VAL A 110 -1.15 1.95 0.47
CA VAL A 110 -1.98 2.21 1.66
C VAL A 110 -3.46 2.34 1.27
N ASN A 111 -3.76 3.07 0.19
CA ASN A 111 -5.12 3.28 -0.28
C ASN A 111 -5.76 1.99 -0.80
N THR A 112 -5.01 1.13 -1.50
CA THR A 112 -5.47 -0.20 -1.89
C THR A 112 -5.87 -1.02 -0.67
N LEU A 113 -4.99 -1.09 0.34
CA LEU A 113 -5.26 -1.85 1.56
C LEU A 113 -6.45 -1.29 2.34
N ALA A 114 -6.56 0.04 2.44
CA ALA A 114 -7.70 0.71 3.07
C ALA A 114 -9.01 0.40 2.35
N SER A 115 -9.02 0.46 1.00
CA SER A 115 -10.22 0.16 0.21
C SER A 115 -10.69 -1.28 0.41
N TYR A 116 -9.79 -2.26 0.52
CA TYR A 116 -10.18 -3.63 0.86
C TYR A 116 -10.78 -3.75 2.27
N ARG A 117 -10.26 -3.01 3.25
CA ARG A 117 -10.81 -2.99 4.62
C ARG A 117 -12.20 -2.36 4.68
N ASP A 118 -12.39 -1.26 3.96
CA ASP A 118 -13.69 -0.60 3.87
C ASP A 118 -14.70 -1.52 3.16
N GLY A 119 -14.29 -2.19 2.08
CA GLY A 119 -15.08 -3.24 1.44
C GLY A 119 -15.46 -4.35 2.42
N LEU A 120 -14.50 -4.94 3.14
CA LEU A 120 -14.79 -5.98 4.12
C LEU A 120 -15.77 -5.49 5.22
N PHE A 121 -15.60 -4.26 5.70
CA PHE A 121 -16.49 -3.66 6.69
C PHE A 121 -17.95 -3.68 6.22
N TRP A 122 -18.20 -3.24 4.98
CA TRP A 122 -19.53 -3.22 4.41
C TRP A 122 -20.06 -4.63 4.09
N TRP A 123 -19.20 -5.52 3.60
CA TRP A 123 -19.61 -6.91 3.32
C TRP A 123 -20.07 -7.65 4.58
N ARG A 124 -19.43 -7.42 5.73
CA ARG A 124 -19.89 -7.99 7.01
C ARG A 124 -21.31 -7.55 7.40
N LYS A 125 -21.76 -6.37 6.96
CA LYS A 125 -23.09 -5.84 7.30
C LYS A 125 -24.23 -6.59 6.59
N ILE A 126 -23.94 -7.25 5.48
CA ILE A 126 -24.93 -8.03 4.71
C ILE A 126 -24.81 -9.55 4.95
N ASP A 127 -23.67 -10.04 5.45
CA ASP A 127 -23.49 -11.46 5.81
C ASP A 127 -23.96 -11.79 7.23
N GLN A 128 -24.20 -10.78 8.09
CA GLN A 128 -24.76 -11.01 9.42
C GLN A 128 -26.26 -11.34 9.33
N PRO A 129 -26.70 -12.55 9.75
CA PRO A 129 -28.11 -12.79 10.02
C PRO A 129 -28.49 -11.89 11.19
N HIS A 130 -29.47 -11.01 10.99
CA HIS A 130 -29.99 -10.18 12.06
C HIS A 130 -30.53 -11.12 13.14
N VAL A 131 -29.85 -11.19 14.29
CA VAL A 131 -30.35 -11.93 15.45
C VAL A 131 -31.55 -11.15 15.96
N VAL A 132 -32.72 -11.46 15.41
CA VAL A 132 -34.01 -11.00 15.91
C VAL A 132 -34.19 -11.66 17.28
N HIS A 133 -34.19 -10.86 18.34
CA HIS A 133 -34.55 -11.34 19.67
C HIS A 133 -35.97 -11.90 19.58
N VAL A 134 -36.13 -13.21 19.83
CA VAL A 134 -37.41 -13.94 19.68
C VAL A 134 -38.55 -13.33 20.54
N SER A 135 -38.20 -12.53 21.55
CA SER A 135 -39.14 -11.75 22.36
C SER A 135 -39.78 -10.55 21.64
N ALA A 136 -39.28 -10.13 20.48
CA ALA A 136 -39.79 -9.02 19.65
C ALA A 136 -40.58 -9.49 18.41
N LEU A 137 -40.60 -10.80 18.12
CA LEU A 137 -41.16 -11.39 16.89
C LEU A 137 -42.66 -11.16 16.66
N ARG A 138 -43.43 -10.70 17.65
CA ARG A 138 -44.86 -10.37 17.45
C ARG A 138 -45.10 -8.92 16.99
N TYR A 139 -44.07 -8.08 16.93
CA TYR A 139 -44.20 -6.67 16.52
C TYR A 139 -43.28 -6.27 15.35
N GLU A 140 -42.29 -7.09 15.01
CA GLU A 140 -41.27 -6.75 13.99
C GLU A 140 -41.53 -7.33 12.59
N GLU A 141 -42.41 -8.33 12.45
CA GLU A 141 -42.77 -8.90 11.12
C GLU A 141 -43.43 -7.84 10.19
N GLN A 142 -43.74 -6.65 10.73
CA GLN A 142 -44.33 -5.53 10.02
C GLN A 142 -43.42 -4.28 9.92
N ASN A 143 -42.19 -4.32 10.45
CA ASN A 143 -41.34 -3.13 10.64
C ASN A 143 -39.93 -3.22 10.01
N HIS A 144 -39.77 -3.90 8.87
CA HIS A 144 -38.70 -3.44 7.97
C HIS A 144 -39.12 -2.08 7.41
N THR A 145 -38.57 -1.01 7.97
CA THR A 145 -38.84 0.33 7.46
C THR A 145 -38.33 0.41 6.02
N ALA A 146 -38.99 1.20 5.16
CA ALA A 146 -38.53 1.40 3.79
C ALA A 146 -37.06 1.88 3.74
N SER A 147 -36.60 2.59 4.77
CA SER A 147 -35.20 2.98 4.98
C SER A 147 -34.25 1.79 5.21
N ASP A 148 -34.64 0.77 5.98
CA ASP A 148 -33.79 -0.40 6.21
C ASP A 148 -33.64 -1.23 4.94
N SER A 149 -34.73 -1.38 4.17
CA SER A 149 -34.69 -2.05 2.87
C SER A 149 -33.81 -1.29 1.86
N ALA A 150 -33.92 0.04 1.81
CA ALA A 150 -33.11 0.88 0.93
C ALA A 150 -31.63 0.92 1.35
N PHE A 151 -31.35 0.84 2.65
CA PHE A 151 -29.98 0.74 3.16
C PHE A 151 -29.36 -0.59 2.74
N LEU A 152 -30.02 -1.72 3.04
CA LEU A 152 -29.52 -3.06 2.72
C LEU A 152 -29.37 -3.28 1.20
N SER A 153 -30.23 -2.68 0.38
CA SER A 153 -30.08 -2.75 -1.08
C SER A 153 -28.85 -2.00 -1.58
N ASN A 154 -28.39 -0.95 -0.88
CA ASN A 154 -27.24 -0.14 -1.29
C ASN A 154 -25.89 -0.65 -0.75
N VAL A 155 -25.88 -1.48 0.29
CA VAL A 155 -24.64 -2.01 0.85
C VAL A 155 -23.83 -2.81 -0.17
N PRO A 156 -24.40 -3.75 -0.96
CA PRO A 156 -23.65 -4.51 -1.96
C PRO A 156 -22.96 -3.62 -3.01
N TYR A 157 -23.60 -2.54 -3.45
CA TYR A 157 -23.00 -1.56 -4.35
C TYR A 157 -21.84 -0.80 -3.69
N THR A 158 -21.98 -0.48 -2.41
CA THR A 158 -20.91 0.16 -1.63
C THR A 158 -19.67 -0.73 -1.58
N VAL A 159 -19.88 -2.04 -1.39
CA VAL A 159 -18.76 -2.97 -1.44
C VAL A 159 -18.14 -3.06 -2.84
N ALA A 160 -18.98 -3.11 -3.88
CA ALA A 160 -18.55 -3.08 -5.28
C ALA A 160 -17.68 -1.87 -5.61
N ILE A 161 -18.05 -0.69 -5.11
CA ILE A 161 -17.28 0.55 -5.26
C ILE A 161 -15.90 0.40 -4.61
N HIS A 162 -15.82 -0.13 -3.40
CA HIS A 162 -14.55 -0.28 -2.70
C HIS A 162 -13.60 -1.28 -3.39
N TRP A 163 -14.09 -2.40 -3.94
CA TRP A 163 -13.21 -3.28 -4.74
C TRP A 163 -12.72 -2.61 -6.02
N ARG A 164 -13.55 -1.79 -6.68
CA ARG A 164 -13.13 -1.01 -7.85
C ARG A 164 -12.06 0.02 -7.49
N GLN A 165 -12.22 0.71 -6.36
CA GLN A 165 -11.21 1.65 -5.85
C GLN A 165 -9.90 0.93 -5.52
N ALA A 166 -9.97 -0.22 -4.82
CA ALA A 166 -8.79 -1.02 -4.50
C ALA A 166 -8.02 -1.42 -5.77
N GLN A 167 -8.73 -1.89 -6.81
CA GLN A 167 -8.13 -2.21 -8.11
C GLN A 167 -7.49 -0.99 -8.76
N ALA A 168 -8.16 0.16 -8.78
CA ALA A 168 -7.62 1.37 -9.41
C ALA A 168 -6.31 1.82 -8.76
N TYR A 169 -6.26 1.83 -7.43
CA TYR A 169 -5.03 2.14 -6.68
C TYR A 169 -3.93 1.11 -6.92
N LEU A 170 -4.27 -0.18 -7.00
CA LEU A 170 -3.30 -1.25 -7.24
C LEU A 170 -2.66 -1.13 -8.63
N ILE A 171 -3.46 -0.84 -9.66
CA ILE A 171 -2.97 -0.60 -11.02
C ILE A 171 -1.99 0.58 -11.05
N GLU A 172 -2.31 1.67 -10.34
CA GLU A 172 -1.42 2.83 -10.27
C GLU A 172 -0.13 2.52 -9.48
N ALA A 173 -0.21 1.73 -8.41
CA ALA A 173 0.96 1.24 -7.68
C ALA A 173 1.88 0.41 -8.58
N GLU A 174 1.32 -0.53 -9.36
CA GLU A 174 2.07 -1.32 -10.35
C GLU A 174 2.77 -0.42 -11.37
N ARG A 175 2.05 0.58 -11.89
CA ARG A 175 2.61 1.54 -12.84
C ARG A 175 3.77 2.34 -12.22
N LEU A 176 3.66 2.74 -10.95
CA LEU A 176 4.68 3.50 -10.26
C LEU A 176 5.93 2.67 -9.91
N LEU A 177 5.77 1.36 -9.69
CA LEU A 177 6.91 0.47 -9.47
C LEU A 177 7.71 0.20 -10.75
N ALA A 178 7.03 0.16 -11.90
CA ALA A 178 7.64 -0.11 -13.19
C ALA A 178 8.42 1.08 -13.79
N ASN A 179 8.27 2.30 -13.24
CA ASN A 179 8.93 3.53 -13.70
C ASN A 179 10.09 3.92 -12.79
#